data_AF-A2YQR6-F1
#
_entry.id   AF-A2YQR6-F1
#
_cell.length_a   1.000
_cell.length_b   1.000
_cell.length_c   1.000
_cell.angle_alpha   90.00
_cell.angle_beta   90.00
_cell.angle_gamma   90.00
#
_symmetry.space_group_name_H-M   'P 1'
#
loop_
_entity.id
_entity.type
_entity.pdbx_description
1 polymer ?
#
loop_
_entity_poly.entity_id
_entity_poly.type
_entity_poly.pdbx_seq_one_letter_code
_entity_poly.pdbx_strand_id
1 'polypeptide(L)'
;MHAAAAAATAGIISPPTPRLLRANTRATFVSFPRRSPPTTSLLSASSALAPAPPSANPKYHNAKVDEGDEEVDGEELLQRFRREVARAGVMEEIRWRRRHEDARDKRKRKARSAGRRFRRR
;
A
#
# COMPACT_ATOMS: atom_id res chain seq x y z
N MET A 1 -10.82 23.81 -68.09
CA MET A 1 -10.34 24.88 -67.19
C MET A 1 -10.36 24.33 -65.77
N HIS A 2 -9.16 23.99 -65.28
CA HIS A 2 -8.69 23.84 -63.90
C HIS A 2 -9.31 22.79 -62.94
N ALA A 3 -8.56 21.69 -62.80
CA ALA A 3 -8.46 20.91 -61.57
C ALA A 3 -7.84 21.77 -60.44
N ALA A 4 -8.40 21.71 -59.24
CA ALA A 4 -7.84 22.34 -58.05
C ALA A 4 -7.48 21.26 -57.04
N ALA A 5 -6.18 20.95 -56.96
CA ALA A 5 -5.60 20.08 -55.95
C ALA A 5 -5.65 20.76 -54.59
N ALA A 6 -6.37 20.18 -53.63
CA ALA A 6 -6.33 20.62 -52.23
C ALA A 6 -5.05 20.08 -51.58
N ALA A 7 -4.06 20.95 -51.39
CA ALA A 7 -2.82 20.64 -50.71
C ALA A 7 -3.06 20.44 -49.21
N ALA A 8 -2.65 19.29 -48.69
CA ALA A 8 -2.63 19.00 -47.26
C ALA A 8 -1.49 19.77 -46.58
N THR A 9 -1.83 20.73 -45.72
CA THR A 9 -0.88 21.38 -44.82
C THR A 9 -0.59 20.45 -43.64
N ALA A 10 0.52 19.72 -43.72
CA ALA A 10 1.07 18.98 -42.59
C ALA A 10 1.58 19.98 -41.53
N GLY A 11 0.79 20.18 -40.46
CA GLY A 11 1.22 20.94 -39.29
C GLY A 11 2.36 20.21 -38.57
N ILE A 12 3.55 20.79 -38.60
CA ILE A 12 4.71 20.32 -37.83
C ILE A 12 4.43 20.65 -36.36
N ILE A 13 3.95 19.67 -35.60
CA ILE A 13 3.83 19.75 -34.14
C ILE A 13 5.24 19.52 -33.57
N SER A 14 5.92 20.59 -33.15
CA SER A 14 7.13 20.44 -32.33
C SER A 14 6.78 19.76 -31.01
N PRO A 15 7.59 18.80 -30.53
CA PRO A 15 7.36 18.19 -29.22
C PRO A 15 7.58 19.22 -28.11
N PRO A 16 6.80 19.18 -27.02
CA PRO A 16 7.07 20.01 -25.86
C PRO A 16 8.39 19.59 -25.21
N THR A 17 9.29 20.56 -25.03
CA THR A 17 10.54 20.39 -24.28
C THR A 17 10.26 19.93 -22.85
N PRO A 18 10.97 18.92 -22.30
CA PRO A 18 10.81 18.55 -20.91
C PRO A 18 11.37 19.66 -20.02
N ARG A 19 10.48 20.36 -19.30
CA ARG A 19 10.86 21.25 -18.21
C ARG A 19 11.49 20.41 -17.10
N LEU A 20 12.81 20.50 -16.95
CA LEU A 20 13.51 19.94 -15.81
C LEU A 20 12.95 20.59 -14.53
N LEU A 21 12.27 19.79 -13.71
CA LEU A 21 11.85 20.19 -12.38
C LEU A 21 13.11 20.45 -11.55
N ARG A 22 13.46 21.72 -11.38
CA ARG A 22 14.49 22.19 -10.47
C ARG A 22 14.14 21.69 -9.06
N ALA A 23 14.89 20.71 -8.57
CA ALA A 23 14.79 20.24 -7.20
C ALA A 23 15.13 21.40 -6.26
N ASN A 24 14.14 21.87 -5.50
CA ASN A 24 14.34 22.84 -4.44
C ASN A 24 14.92 22.11 -3.22
N THR A 25 16.24 22.01 -3.15
CA THR A 25 16.95 21.45 -2.00
C THR A 25 17.02 22.47 -0.86
N ARG A 26 15.88 22.80 -0.26
CA ARG A 26 15.85 23.51 1.02
C ARG A 26 15.60 22.48 2.12
N ALA A 27 16.64 21.69 2.40
CA ALA A 27 16.68 20.78 3.54
C ALA A 27 16.68 21.62 4.83
N THR A 28 15.51 21.78 5.44
CA THR A 28 15.41 22.29 6.80
C THR A 28 15.94 21.22 7.74
N PHE A 29 17.20 21.37 8.17
CA PHE A 29 17.77 20.57 9.25
C PHE A 29 17.01 20.87 10.54
N VAL A 30 16.29 19.88 11.06
CA VAL A 30 15.69 19.93 12.39
C VAL A 30 16.67 19.24 13.34
N SER A 31 17.23 20.01 14.28
CA SER A 31 18.07 19.47 15.35
C SER A 31 17.18 18.76 16.37
N PHE A 32 17.38 17.45 16.55
CA PHE A 32 16.76 16.69 17.64
C PHE A 32 17.71 16.68 18.84
N PRO A 33 17.23 16.91 20.07
CA PRO A 33 18.07 16.82 21.26
C PRO A 33 18.57 15.37 21.43
N ARG A 34 19.89 15.20 21.35
CA ARG A 34 20.57 13.91 21.50
C ARG A 34 20.57 13.53 22.98
N ARG A 35 19.61 12.71 23.41
CA ARG A 35 19.62 12.08 24.74
C ARG A 35 20.83 11.15 24.81
N SER A 36 21.70 11.31 25.82
CA SER A 36 22.81 10.39 26.04
C SER A 36 22.28 8.97 26.30
N PRO A 37 22.94 7.92 25.77
CA PRO A 37 22.53 6.56 26.05
C PRO A 37 22.76 6.25 27.54
N PRO A 38 21.81 5.61 28.24
CA PRO A 38 22.06 5.11 29.59
C PRO A 38 23.13 4.01 29.52
N THR A 39 24.09 4.05 30.45
CA THR A 39 25.08 2.98 30.64
C THR A 39 24.34 1.68 30.96
N THR A 40 24.19 0.80 29.98
CA THR A 40 23.51 -0.49 30.16
C THR A 40 24.51 -1.51 30.70
N SER A 41 24.42 -1.83 31.99
CA SER A 41 24.99 -3.06 32.53
C SER A 41 24.40 -4.26 31.78
N LEU A 42 25.26 -5.11 31.21
CA LEU A 42 24.87 -6.31 30.49
C LEU A 42 24.37 -7.37 31.49
N LEU A 43 23.06 -7.43 31.69
CA LEU A 43 22.41 -8.56 32.34
C LEU A 43 22.24 -9.67 31.29
N SER A 44 22.96 -10.78 31.49
CA SER A 44 22.84 -11.98 30.67
C SER A 44 21.47 -12.62 30.90
N ALA A 45 20.53 -12.36 30.00
CA ALA A 45 19.23 -13.02 30.00
C ALA A 45 19.35 -14.35 29.24
N SER A 46 19.29 -15.47 29.96
CA SER A 46 19.08 -16.78 29.32
C SER A 46 17.71 -16.78 28.65
N SER A 47 17.69 -16.85 27.32
CA SER A 47 16.47 -17.03 26.54
C SER A 47 15.90 -18.43 26.80
N ALA A 48 15.08 -18.57 27.84
CA ALA A 48 14.17 -19.70 27.94
C ALA A 48 13.20 -19.61 26.75
N LEU A 49 13.16 -20.66 25.95
CA LEU A 49 12.29 -20.77 24.77
C LEU A 49 10.83 -20.68 25.26
N ALA A 50 10.21 -19.51 25.08
CA ALA A 50 8.83 -19.31 25.45
C ALA A 50 7.94 -20.25 24.62
N PRO A 51 6.98 -20.97 25.24
CA PRO A 51 6.04 -21.79 24.48
C PRO A 51 5.29 -20.91 23.48
N ALA A 52 5.18 -21.40 22.24
CA ALA A 52 4.46 -20.70 21.18
C ALA A 52 3.05 -20.34 21.67
N PRO A 53 2.56 -19.12 21.40
CA PRO A 53 1.23 -18.71 21.83
C PRO A 53 0.20 -19.72 21.29
N PRO A 54 -0.85 -20.05 22.07
CA PRO A 54 -1.88 -20.97 21.62
C PRO A 54 -2.44 -20.45 20.30
N SER A 55 -2.46 -21.31 19.27
CA SER A 55 -2.93 -20.91 17.94
C SER A 55 -4.33 -20.29 18.11
N ALA A 56 -4.49 -19.04 17.68
CA ALA A 56 -5.78 -18.37 17.82
C ALA A 56 -6.88 -19.24 17.20
N ASN A 57 -8.03 -19.35 17.88
CA ASN A 57 -9.08 -20.28 17.52
C ASN A 57 -9.43 -20.10 16.02
N PRO A 58 -9.42 -21.18 15.20
CA PRO A 58 -9.53 -21.10 13.75
C PRO A 58 -10.76 -20.31 13.27
N LYS A 59 -11.80 -20.20 14.10
CA LYS A 59 -13.02 -19.44 13.83
C LYS A 59 -12.83 -17.93 13.73
N TYR A 60 -11.75 -17.36 14.29
CA TYR A 60 -11.56 -15.90 14.39
C TYR A 60 -10.51 -15.31 13.45
N HIS A 61 -9.97 -16.09 12.51
CA HIS A 61 -9.02 -15.54 11.54
C HIS A 61 -9.74 -14.99 10.33
N ASN A 62 -9.44 -13.74 10.00
CA ASN A 62 -10.00 -13.08 8.82
C ASN A 62 -9.30 -13.51 7.51
N ALA A 63 -8.08 -14.05 7.59
CA ALA A 63 -7.33 -14.58 6.47
C ALA A 63 -6.46 -15.74 6.96
N LYS A 64 -6.43 -16.84 6.21
CA LYS A 64 -5.58 -18.00 6.46
C LYS A 64 -5.09 -18.56 5.13
N VAL A 65 -3.90 -19.13 5.15
CA VAL A 65 -3.36 -19.92 4.04
C VAL A 65 -2.73 -21.15 4.67
N ASP A 66 -3.17 -22.32 4.24
CA ASP A 66 -2.56 -23.59 4.64
C ASP A 66 -1.42 -23.89 3.67
N GLU A 67 -0.29 -24.36 4.21
CA GLU A 67 0.94 -24.60 3.42
C GLU A 67 0.79 -25.80 2.47
N GLY A 68 -0.21 -26.67 2.69
CA GLY A 68 -0.43 -27.88 1.91
C GLY A 68 0.62 -28.96 2.21
N ASP A 69 0.44 -30.15 1.64
CA ASP A 69 1.39 -31.26 1.80
C ASP A 69 2.56 -31.19 0.80
N GLU A 70 2.45 -30.37 -0.25
CA GLU A 70 3.54 -30.07 -1.17
C GLU A 70 4.34 -28.86 -0.69
N GLU A 71 5.66 -28.91 -0.83
CA GLU A 71 6.56 -27.80 -0.48
C GLU A 71 6.35 -26.63 -1.45
N VAL A 72 5.41 -25.75 -1.11
CA VAL A 72 5.15 -24.50 -1.83
C VAL A 72 6.25 -23.50 -1.48
N ASP A 73 6.84 -22.86 -2.48
CA ASP A 73 7.86 -21.83 -2.25
C ASP A 73 7.30 -20.72 -1.34
N GLY A 74 8.12 -20.24 -0.40
CA GLY A 74 7.71 -19.27 0.62
C GLY A 74 7.22 -17.95 0.01
N GLU A 75 7.70 -17.58 -1.18
CA GLU A 75 7.21 -16.42 -1.93
C GLU A 75 5.79 -16.60 -2.47
N GLU A 76 5.44 -17.81 -2.93
CA GLU A 76 4.10 -18.09 -3.44
C GLU A 76 3.10 -18.13 -2.27
N LEU A 77 3.49 -18.73 -1.15
CA LEU A 77 2.72 -18.70 0.08
C LEU A 77 2.43 -17.26 0.53
N LEU A 78 3.44 -16.38 0.49
CA LEU A 78 3.28 -14.97 0.81
C LEU A 78 2.33 -14.25 -0.16
N GLN A 79 2.40 -14.55 -1.46
CA GLN A 79 1.47 -13.98 -2.45
C GLN A 79 0.02 -14.42 -2.20
N ARG A 80 -0.19 -15.71 -1.91
CA ARG A 80 -1.50 -16.26 -1.53
C ARG A 80 -2.05 -15.56 -0.29
N PHE A 81 -1.23 -15.39 0.74
CA PHE A 81 -1.63 -14.70 1.96
C PHE A 81 -1.98 -13.23 1.71
N ARG A 82 -1.15 -12.50 0.94
CA ARG A 82 -1.45 -11.11 0.55
C ARG A 82 -2.79 -11.00 -0.19
N ARG A 83 -3.10 -11.97 -1.06
CA ARG A 83 -4.38 -12.02 -1.77
C ARG A 83 -5.55 -12.27 -0.81
N GLU A 84 -5.40 -13.17 0.15
CA GLU A 84 -6.45 -13.46 1.13
C GLU A 84 -6.72 -12.25 2.03
N VAL A 85 -5.67 -11.57 2.49
CA VAL A 85 -5.77 -10.30 3.25
C VAL A 85 -6.47 -9.21 2.43
N ALA A 86 -6.12 -9.10 1.15
CA ALA A 86 -6.74 -8.13 0.24
C ALA A 86 -8.21 -8.45 -0.02
N ARG A 87 -8.55 -9.74 -0.15
CA ARG A 87 -9.91 -10.25 -0.35
C ARG A 87 -10.78 -10.01 0.88
N ALA A 88 -10.28 -10.32 2.07
CA ALA A 88 -10.94 -10.06 3.35
C ALA A 88 -11.06 -8.55 3.63
N GLY A 89 -10.19 -7.73 3.03
CA GLY A 89 -10.26 -6.27 3.13
C GLY A 89 -9.81 -5.71 4.49
N VAL A 90 -9.17 -6.52 5.33
CA VAL A 90 -8.81 -6.19 6.73
C VAL A 90 -7.95 -4.93 6.83
N MET A 91 -7.03 -4.71 5.89
CA MET A 91 -6.16 -3.53 5.89
C MET A 91 -6.92 -2.23 5.56
N GLU A 92 -7.85 -2.30 4.62
CA GLU A 92 -8.80 -1.20 4.41
C GLU A 92 -9.65 -1.04 5.66
N GLU A 93 -9.99 -2.16 6.32
CA GLU A 93 -10.85 -2.19 7.48
C GLU A 93 -10.27 -1.47 8.71
N ILE A 94 -8.99 -1.64 8.94
CA ILE A 94 -8.32 -0.96 10.05
C ILE A 94 -8.18 0.54 9.74
N ARG A 95 -7.97 0.91 8.46
CA ARG A 95 -7.71 2.28 8.04
C ARG A 95 -8.88 3.24 8.30
N TRP A 96 -10.09 2.91 7.81
CA TRP A 96 -11.31 3.70 8.05
C TRP A 96 -11.80 3.64 9.50
N ARG A 97 -11.50 2.59 10.27
CA ARG A 97 -11.85 2.52 11.72
C ARG A 97 -10.88 3.28 12.62
N ARG A 98 -9.71 3.65 12.12
CA ARG A 98 -8.67 4.36 12.89
C ARG A 98 -9.14 5.72 13.43
N ARG A 99 -10.12 6.36 12.78
CA ARG A 99 -10.67 7.65 13.17
C ARG A 99 -12.19 7.58 13.07
N HIS A 100 -12.87 8.44 13.83
CA HIS A 100 -14.31 8.61 13.68
C HIS A 100 -14.64 9.12 12.25
N GLU A 101 -15.68 8.54 11.64
CA GLU A 101 -16.19 8.92 10.32
C GLU A 101 -17.67 9.28 10.48
N ASP A 102 -18.04 10.53 10.17
CA ASP A 102 -19.43 10.97 10.24
C ASP A 102 -20.28 10.29 9.16
N ALA A 103 -21.61 10.27 9.36
CA ALA A 103 -22.55 9.61 8.45
C ALA A 103 -22.42 10.09 6.98
N ARG A 104 -22.12 11.39 6.78
CA ARG A 104 -21.89 11.98 5.45
C ARG A 104 -20.66 11.37 4.78
N ASP A 105 -19.55 11.28 5.49
CA ASP A 105 -18.30 10.76 4.96
C ASP A 105 -18.39 9.26 4.71
N LYS A 106 -19.05 8.52 5.61
CA LYS A 106 -19.36 7.09 5.43
C LYS A 106 -20.12 6.83 4.14
N ARG A 107 -21.15 7.62 3.85
CA ARG A 107 -21.91 7.54 2.59
C ARG A 107 -21.01 7.86 1.38
N LYS A 108 -20.24 8.94 1.46
CA LYS A 108 -19.32 9.38 0.39
C LYS A 108 -18.25 8.32 0.09
N ARG A 109 -17.71 7.65 1.11
CA ARG A 109 -16.71 6.59 0.97
C ARG A 109 -17.31 5.33 0.36
N LYS A 110 -18.46 4.86 0.86
CA LYS A 110 -19.16 3.68 0.30
C LYS A 110 -19.52 3.87 -1.17
N ALA A 111 -20.07 5.03 -1.53
CA ALA A 111 -20.40 5.36 -2.93
C ALA A 111 -19.14 5.35 -3.83
N ARG A 112 -18.03 5.94 -3.37
CA ARG A 112 -16.75 5.92 -4.11
C ARG A 112 -16.18 4.51 -4.24
N SER A 113 -16.22 3.70 -3.19
CA SER A 113 -15.71 2.32 -3.22
C SER A 113 -16.54 1.46 -4.17
N ALA A 114 -17.87 1.54 -4.10
CA ALA A 114 -18.78 0.86 -5.02
C ALA A 114 -18.55 1.30 -6.47
N GLY A 115 -18.47 2.60 -6.74
CA GLY A 115 -18.21 3.13 -8.08
C GLY A 115 -16.85 2.68 -8.64
N ARG A 116 -15.78 2.65 -7.82
CA ARG A 116 -14.47 2.12 -8.24
C ARG A 116 -14.51 0.64 -8.56
N ARG A 117 -15.25 -0.16 -7.77
CA ARG A 117 -15.41 -1.61 -8.03
C ARG A 117 -16.23 -1.85 -9.29
N PHE A 118 -17.30 -1.09 -9.51
CA PHE A 118 -18.14 -1.18 -10.70
C PHE A 118 -17.36 -0.89 -11.99
N ARG A 119 -16.52 0.15 -12.00
CA ARG A 119 -15.67 0.49 -13.17
C ARG A 119 -14.58 -0.54 -13.50
N ARG A 120 -14.29 -1.47 -12.59
CA ARG A 120 -13.30 -2.54 -12.78
C ARG A 120 -13.94 -3.88 -13.15
N ARG A 121 -15.28 -3.94 -13.13
CA ARG A 121 -16.05 -5.06 -13.65
C ARG A 121 -16.33 -4.78 -15.12
#